data_AF-A0A4Q7AJT3-F1
#
_entry.id   AF-A0A4Q7AJT3-F1
#
_cell.length_a   1.000
_cell.length_b   1.000
_cell.length_c   1.000
_cell.angle_alpha   90.00
_cell.angle_beta   90.00
_cell.angle_gamma   90.00
#
_symmetry.space_group_name_H-M   'P 1'
#
loop_
_entity.id
_entity.type
_entity.pdbx_description
1 polymer ?
#
loop_
_entity_poly.entity_id
_entity_poly.type
_entity_poly.pdbx_seq_one_letter_code
_entity_poly.pdbx_strand_id
1 'polypeptide(L)'
;MKCPEFISLIANICTIVGFFVAVHLLCIWKKQQNYGFERDKVFELELATDQLFKESIYYIITKRDIIKARLEGNFDRIYFENEMRLRLTNWQICLKEYDLKLSSLNVLKKNYDKEILVTATQIQNHFDEIVDKMHNELDAQKAIQDFDQKYIIQANVAKELVLTHLREIREGI
;
A
#
# COMPACT_ATOMS: atom_id res chain seq x y z
N MET A 1 -1.75 67.39 -9.42
CA MET A 1 -2.73 66.43 -9.97
C MET A 1 -4.12 66.95 -9.70
N LYS A 2 -5.01 66.91 -10.70
CA LYS A 2 -6.42 67.22 -10.46
C LYS A 2 -7.06 66.05 -9.72
N CYS A 3 -8.02 66.33 -8.84
CA CYS A 3 -8.76 65.32 -8.06
C CYS A 3 -9.21 64.07 -8.86
N PRO A 4 -9.67 64.19 -10.13
CA PRO A 4 -10.07 63.03 -10.95
C PRO A 4 -8.91 62.09 -11.33
N GLU A 5 -7.72 62.64 -11.59
CA GLU A 5 -6.53 61.86 -11.98
C GLU A 5 -6.04 61.00 -10.81
N PHE A 6 -6.15 61.53 -9.59
CA PHE A 6 -5.78 60.82 -8.38
C PHE A 6 -6.73 59.64 -8.10
N ILE A 7 -8.04 59.84 -8.27
CA ILE A 7 -9.04 58.77 -8.13
C ILE A 7 -8.81 57.67 -9.17
N SER A 8 -8.52 58.04 -10.43
CA SER A 8 -8.21 57.09 -11.50
C SER A 8 -6.93 56.28 -11.21
N LEU A 9 -5.90 56.91 -10.67
CA LEU A 9 -4.67 56.22 -10.26
C LEU A 9 -4.95 55.19 -9.16
N ILE A 10 -5.70 55.55 -8.12
CA ILE A 10 -6.09 54.63 -7.04
C ILE A 10 -6.89 53.46 -7.59
N ALA A 11 -7.86 53.70 -8.48
CA ALA A 11 -8.66 52.65 -9.10
C ALA A 11 -7.79 51.64 -9.88
N ASN A 12 -6.78 52.12 -10.62
CA ASN A 12 -5.84 51.25 -11.34
C ASN A 12 -4.99 50.40 -10.38
N ILE A 13 -4.49 51.00 -9.29
CA ILE A 13 -3.74 50.27 -8.26
C ILE A 13 -4.61 49.19 -7.61
N CYS A 14 -5.84 49.52 -7.22
CA CYS A 14 -6.80 48.56 -6.66
C CYS A 14 -7.08 47.41 -7.63
N THR A 15 -7.19 47.69 -8.93
CA THR A 15 -7.42 46.67 -9.96
C THR A 15 -6.23 45.72 -10.09
N ILE A 16 -5.01 46.25 -10.09
CA ILE A 16 -3.78 45.44 -10.13
C ILE A 16 -3.67 44.56 -8.87
N VAL A 17 -3.91 45.12 -7.68
CA VAL A 17 -3.91 44.36 -6.43
C VAL A 17 -4.99 43.28 -6.45
N GLY A 18 -6.20 43.60 -6.91
CA GLY A 18 -7.30 42.65 -7.06
C GLY A 18 -6.93 41.47 -7.97
N PHE A 19 -6.23 41.72 -9.07
CA PHE A 19 -5.72 40.67 -9.95
C PHE A 19 -4.73 39.75 -9.23
N PHE A 20 -3.76 40.29 -8.47
CA PHE A 20 -2.81 39.46 -7.73
C PHE A 20 -3.49 38.63 -6.64
N VAL A 21 -4.48 39.19 -5.92
CA VAL A 21 -5.28 38.45 -4.93
C VAL A 21 -6.06 37.32 -5.61
N ALA A 22 -6.68 37.58 -6.76
CA ALA A 22 -7.41 36.55 -7.51
C ALA A 22 -6.48 35.41 -7.98
N VAL A 23 -5.30 35.74 -8.51
CA VAL A 23 -4.28 34.72 -8.88
C VAL A 23 -3.83 33.93 -7.66
N HIS A 24 -3.60 34.60 -6.53
CA HIS A 24 -3.22 33.93 -5.28
C HIS A 24 -4.30 32.96 -4.78
N LEU A 25 -5.57 33.40 -4.76
CA LEU A 25 -6.70 32.55 -4.40
C LEU A 25 -6.87 31.37 -5.36
N LEU A 26 -6.67 31.58 -6.66
CA LEU A 26 -6.69 30.50 -7.65
C LEU A 26 -5.57 29.47 -7.38
N CYS A 27 -4.38 29.93 -7.02
CA CYS A 27 -3.29 29.04 -6.61
C CYS A 27 -3.63 28.24 -5.34
N ILE A 28 -4.24 28.88 -4.33
CA ILE A 28 -4.69 28.19 -3.10
C ILE A 28 -5.76 27.16 -3.42
N TRP A 29 -6.79 27.54 -4.19
CA TRP A 29 -7.88 26.65 -4.57
C TRP A 29 -7.37 25.42 -5.32
N LYS A 30 -6.45 25.62 -6.27
CA LYS A 30 -5.83 24.51 -7.01
C LYS A 30 -5.03 23.57 -6.10
N LYS A 31 -4.34 24.10 -5.07
CA LYS A 31 -3.66 23.28 -4.05
C LYS A 31 -4.66 22.49 -3.21
N GLN A 32 -5.76 23.11 -2.78
CA GLN A 32 -6.81 22.46 -1.99
C GLN A 32 -7.53 21.36 -2.77
N GLN A 33 -7.73 21.52 -4.08
CA GLN A 33 -8.35 20.49 -4.91
C GLN A 33 -7.48 19.23 -5.01
N ASN A 34 -6.15 19.40 -5.12
CA ASN A 34 -5.22 18.28 -5.20
C ASN A 34 -5.01 17.57 -3.85
N TYR A 35 -5.29 18.27 -2.74
CA TYR A 35 -5.13 17.75 -1.39
C TYR A 35 -5.93 16.46 -1.14
N GLY A 36 -7.23 16.48 -1.48
CA GLY A 36 -8.09 15.29 -1.34
C GLY A 36 -7.64 14.15 -2.24
N PHE A 37 -7.27 14.46 -3.48
CA PHE A 37 -6.82 13.45 -4.45
C PHE A 37 -5.55 12.72 -4.01
N GLU A 38 -4.54 13.45 -3.52
CA GLU A 38 -3.29 12.85 -3.06
C GLU A 38 -3.50 11.97 -1.82
N ARG A 39 -4.31 12.46 -0.87
CA ARG A 39 -4.70 11.70 0.32
C ARG A 39 -5.42 10.40 -0.03
N ASP A 40 -6.37 10.47 -0.97
CA ASP A 40 -7.13 9.30 -1.41
C ASP A 40 -6.21 8.25 -2.05
N LYS A 41 -5.19 8.66 -2.81
CA LYS A 41 -4.22 7.73 -3.41
C LYS A 41 -3.34 7.04 -2.39
N VAL A 42 -2.95 7.73 -1.32
CA VAL A 42 -2.23 7.08 -0.21
C VAL A 42 -3.15 6.10 0.51
N PHE A 43 -4.41 6.47 0.75
CA PHE A 43 -5.37 5.56 1.38
C PHE A 43 -5.68 4.32 0.52
N GLU A 44 -5.81 4.47 -0.80
CA GLU A 44 -5.95 3.33 -1.72
C GLU A 44 -4.76 2.36 -1.60
N LEU A 45 -3.53 2.87 -1.42
CA LEU A 45 -2.35 2.04 -1.20
C LEU A 45 -2.35 1.38 0.19
N GLU A 46 -2.81 2.06 1.24
CA GLU A 46 -2.99 1.45 2.57
C GLU A 46 -3.90 0.22 2.49
N LEU A 47 -5.06 0.36 1.82
CA LEU A 47 -6.01 -0.73 1.64
C LEU A 47 -5.43 -1.89 0.83
N ALA A 48 -4.75 -1.58 -0.28
CA ALA A 48 -4.11 -2.61 -1.11
C ALA A 48 -3.00 -3.35 -0.36
N THR A 49 -2.23 -2.63 0.46
CA THR A 49 -1.19 -3.21 1.32
C THR A 49 -1.80 -4.15 2.36
N ASP A 50 -2.83 -3.69 3.08
CA ASP A 50 -3.52 -4.51 4.08
C ASP A 50 -4.05 -5.82 3.49
N GLN A 51 -4.71 -5.72 2.33
CA GLN A 51 -5.27 -6.87 1.62
C GLN A 51 -4.17 -7.83 1.15
N LEU A 52 -3.04 -7.33 0.63
CA LEU A 52 -1.91 -8.15 0.21
C LEU A 52 -1.30 -8.94 1.38
N PHE A 53 -1.08 -8.29 2.53
CA PHE A 53 -0.60 -8.97 3.72
C PHE A 53 -1.59 -10.02 4.22
N LYS A 54 -2.88 -9.71 4.21
CA LYS A 54 -3.93 -10.65 4.60
C LYS A 54 -3.96 -11.91 3.74
N GLU A 55 -3.91 -11.76 2.41
CA GLU A 55 -3.85 -12.92 1.51
C GLU A 55 -2.52 -13.68 1.63
N SER A 56 -1.41 -12.99 1.91
CA SER A 56 -0.12 -13.65 2.18
C SER A 56 -0.19 -14.54 3.43
N ILE A 57 -0.79 -14.03 4.51
CA ILE A 57 -1.00 -14.78 5.76
C ILE A 57 -1.96 -15.95 5.51
N TYR A 58 -3.05 -15.76 4.77
CA TYR A 58 -3.97 -16.85 4.44
C TYR A 58 -3.29 -17.95 3.65
N TYR A 59 -2.45 -17.62 2.69
CA TYR A 59 -1.67 -18.62 1.96
C TYR A 59 -0.78 -19.45 2.90
N ILE A 60 -0.05 -18.80 3.80
CA ILE A 60 0.83 -19.47 4.78
C ILE A 60 0.01 -20.39 5.70
N ILE A 61 -1.13 -19.91 6.20
CA ILE A 61 -2.06 -20.70 7.03
C ILE A 61 -2.58 -21.92 6.27
N THR A 62 -3.05 -21.75 5.03
CA THR A 62 -3.51 -22.87 4.21
C THR A 62 -2.39 -23.89 3.99
N LYS A 63 -1.16 -23.45 3.75
CA LYS A 63 -0.01 -24.36 3.59
C LYS A 63 0.28 -25.14 4.87
N ARG A 64 0.24 -24.47 6.03
CA ARG A 64 0.37 -25.10 7.34
C ARG A 64 -0.73 -26.14 7.59
N ASP A 65 -1.98 -25.81 7.29
CA ASP A 65 -3.13 -26.70 7.49
C ASP A 65 -3.04 -27.94 6.60
N ILE A 66 -2.48 -27.82 5.39
CA ILE A 66 -2.16 -28.95 4.52
C ILE A 66 -1.11 -29.87 5.12
N ILE A 67 -0.02 -29.30 5.65
CA ILE A 67 1.05 -30.07 6.30
C ILE A 67 0.47 -30.83 7.49
N LYS A 68 -0.35 -30.16 8.30
CA LYS A 68 -1.06 -30.75 9.43
C LYS A 68 -1.99 -31.89 9.01
N ALA A 69 -2.85 -31.67 8.00
CA ALA A 69 -3.77 -32.69 7.49
C ALA A 69 -3.02 -33.91 6.93
N ARG A 70 -1.86 -33.70 6.30
CA ARG A 70 -0.98 -34.78 5.84
C ARG A 70 -0.42 -35.60 6.99
N LEU A 71 -0.02 -34.95 8.09
CA LEU A 71 0.46 -35.63 9.29
C LEU A 71 -0.63 -36.42 10.01
N GLU A 72 -1.86 -35.89 10.03
CA GLU A 72 -3.01 -36.53 10.67
C GLU A 72 -3.64 -37.65 9.81
N GLY A 73 -3.17 -37.84 8.57
CA GLY A 73 -3.71 -38.85 7.63
C GLY A 73 -5.05 -38.47 6.98
N ASN A 74 -5.55 -37.25 7.22
CA ASN A 74 -6.81 -36.73 6.68
C ASN A 74 -6.60 -35.85 5.44
N PHE A 75 -5.71 -36.26 4.53
CA PHE A 75 -5.30 -35.46 3.39
C PHE A 75 -6.16 -35.72 2.15
N ASP A 76 -7.13 -34.84 1.88
CA ASP A 76 -7.80 -34.76 0.58
C ASP A 76 -6.96 -33.92 -0.39
N ARG A 77 -6.21 -34.61 -1.23
CA ARG A 77 -5.33 -33.98 -2.22
C ARG A 77 -6.06 -32.99 -3.14
N ILE A 78 -7.25 -33.35 -3.62
CA ILE A 78 -7.97 -32.55 -4.62
C ILE A 78 -8.49 -31.27 -3.98
N TYR A 79 -9.06 -31.39 -2.78
CA TYR A 79 -9.52 -30.23 -2.02
C TYR A 79 -8.37 -29.24 -1.75
N PHE A 80 -7.25 -29.74 -1.23
CA PHE A 80 -6.13 -28.89 -0.83
C PHE A 80 -5.36 -28.29 -2.01
N GLU A 81 -5.22 -28.99 -3.14
CA GLU A 81 -4.62 -28.43 -4.36
C GLU A 81 -5.49 -27.27 -4.92
N ASN A 82 -6.81 -27.42 -4.88
CA ASN A 82 -7.73 -26.37 -5.30
C ASN A 82 -7.68 -25.14 -4.39
N GLU A 83 -7.68 -25.35 -3.07
CA GLU A 83 -7.59 -24.27 -2.10
C GLU A 83 -6.26 -23.51 -2.25
N MET A 84 -5.13 -24.21 -2.38
CA MET A 84 -3.83 -23.57 -2.60
C MET A 84 -3.79 -22.75 -3.88
N ARG A 85 -4.36 -23.28 -4.97
CA ARG A 85 -4.43 -22.57 -6.24
C ARG A 85 -5.29 -21.31 -6.12
N LEU A 86 -6.41 -21.38 -5.42
CA LEU A 86 -7.28 -20.24 -5.16
C LEU A 86 -6.52 -19.16 -4.36
N ARG A 87 -5.85 -19.54 -3.28
CA ARG A 87 -5.06 -18.61 -2.45
C ARG A 87 -3.93 -17.95 -3.23
N LEU A 88 -3.20 -18.73 -4.04
CA LEU A 88 -2.15 -18.17 -4.89
C LEU A 88 -2.71 -17.15 -5.89
N THR A 89 -3.86 -17.47 -6.51
CA THR A 89 -4.51 -16.60 -7.48
C THR A 89 -4.95 -15.28 -6.84
N ASN A 90 -5.59 -15.35 -5.67
CA ASN A 90 -6.01 -14.17 -4.92
C ASN A 90 -4.81 -13.31 -4.52
N TRP A 91 -3.77 -13.93 -4.00
CA TRP A 91 -2.53 -13.23 -3.63
C TRP A 91 -1.90 -12.51 -4.84
N GLN A 92 -1.83 -13.16 -6.00
CA GLN A 92 -1.33 -12.55 -7.24
C GLN A 92 -2.18 -11.35 -7.70
N ILE A 93 -3.51 -11.42 -7.53
CA ILE A 93 -4.40 -10.29 -7.83
C ILE A 93 -4.08 -9.12 -6.90
N CYS A 94 -3.97 -9.36 -5.59
CA CYS A 94 -3.65 -8.34 -4.61
C CYS A 94 -2.26 -7.72 -4.86
N LEU A 95 -1.28 -8.53 -5.27
CA LEU A 95 0.06 -8.04 -5.60
C LEU A 95 0.03 -7.07 -6.80
N LYS A 96 -0.74 -7.40 -7.84
CA LYS A 96 -0.92 -6.51 -9.00
C LYS A 96 -1.65 -5.23 -8.63
N GLU A 97 -2.66 -5.33 -7.76
CA GLU A 97 -3.38 -4.16 -7.27
C GLU A 97 -2.46 -3.25 -6.47
N TYR A 98 -1.66 -3.81 -5.56
CA TYR A 98 -0.62 -3.09 -4.83
C TYR A 98 0.34 -2.35 -5.78
N ASP A 99 0.88 -3.03 -6.79
CA ASP A 99 1.82 -2.44 -7.76
C ASP A 99 1.21 -1.25 -8.53
N LEU A 100 -0.06 -1.39 -8.92
CA LEU A 100 -0.82 -0.34 -9.57
C LEU A 100 -0.96 0.89 -8.64
N LYS A 101 -1.32 0.68 -7.37
CA LYS A 101 -1.47 1.76 -6.39
C LYS A 101 -0.13 2.42 -6.05
N LEU A 102 0.94 1.64 -5.91
CA LEU A 102 2.28 2.15 -5.67
C LEU A 102 2.77 3.03 -6.85
N SER A 103 2.52 2.57 -8.08
CA SER A 103 2.81 3.33 -9.29
C SER A 103 2.07 4.67 -9.33
N SER A 104 0.85 4.76 -8.78
CA SER A 104 0.11 6.03 -8.68
C SER A 104 0.81 7.05 -7.76
N LEU A 105 1.43 6.61 -6.66
CA LEU A 105 2.23 7.48 -5.79
C LEU A 105 3.53 7.94 -6.47
N ASN A 106 4.13 7.09 -7.29
CA ASN A 106 5.30 7.47 -8.11
C ASN A 106 4.96 8.57 -9.12
N VAL A 107 3.80 8.47 -9.78
CA VAL A 107 3.31 9.50 -10.70
C VAL A 107 3.06 10.82 -9.97
N LEU A 108 2.52 10.75 -8.75
CA LEU A 108 2.34 11.90 -7.86
C LEU A 108 3.64 12.48 -7.30
N LYS A 109 4.80 11.86 -7.60
CA LYS A 109 6.13 12.25 -7.10
C LYS A 109 6.18 12.42 -5.58
N LYS A 110 5.40 11.60 -4.86
CA LYS A 110 5.47 11.58 -3.40
C LYS A 110 6.78 10.90 -2.99
N ASN A 111 7.53 11.57 -2.13
CA ASN A 111 8.70 10.97 -1.51
C ASN A 111 8.21 9.98 -0.46
N TYR A 112 8.61 8.73 -0.61
CA TYR A 112 8.40 7.70 0.38
C TYR A 112 9.66 6.84 0.49
N ASP A 113 9.85 6.25 1.65
CA ASP A 113 10.97 5.36 1.89
C ASP A 113 10.79 4.05 1.12
N LYS A 114 11.73 3.76 0.22
CA LYS A 114 11.72 2.56 -0.63
C LYS A 114 12.23 1.31 0.10
N GLU A 115 12.83 1.48 1.27
CA GLU A 115 13.18 0.37 2.16
C GLU A 115 11.94 -0.14 2.91
N ILE A 116 10.94 0.73 3.12
CA ILE A 116 9.67 0.40 3.75
C ILE A 116 8.62 0.02 2.70
N LEU A 117 8.43 0.85 1.67
CA LEU A 117 7.51 0.58 0.56
C LEU A 117 8.29 -0.02 -0.61
N VAL A 118 8.41 -1.34 -0.56
CA VAL A 118 9.13 -2.14 -1.54
C VAL A 118 8.30 -2.41 -2.80
N THR A 119 8.97 -2.71 -3.90
CA THR A 119 8.33 -3.05 -5.17
C THR A 119 7.59 -4.40 -5.11
N ALA A 120 6.59 -4.58 -5.97
CA ALA A 120 5.90 -5.86 -6.09
C ALA A 120 6.85 -7.03 -6.40
N THR A 121 7.91 -6.79 -7.18
CA THR A 121 8.95 -7.80 -7.46
C THR A 121 9.70 -8.23 -6.20
N GLN A 122 10.05 -7.27 -5.31
CA GLN A 122 10.72 -7.60 -4.05
C GLN A 122 9.80 -8.40 -3.12
N ILE A 123 8.51 -8.01 -3.04
CA ILE A 123 7.51 -8.76 -2.27
C ILE A 123 7.38 -10.18 -2.82
N GLN A 124 7.30 -10.33 -4.15
CA GLN A 124 7.18 -11.63 -4.79
C GLN A 124 8.38 -12.52 -4.51
N ASN A 125 9.60 -12.01 -4.69
CA ASN A 125 10.81 -12.78 -4.40
C ASN A 125 10.84 -13.25 -2.94
N HIS A 126 10.49 -12.37 -2.00
CA HIS A 126 10.46 -12.73 -0.59
C HIS A 126 9.36 -13.76 -0.27
N PHE A 127 8.20 -13.61 -0.88
CA PHE A 127 7.10 -14.56 -0.75
C PHE A 127 7.50 -15.94 -1.29
N ASP A 128 8.09 -16.00 -2.48
CA ASP A 128 8.58 -17.23 -3.09
C ASP A 128 9.66 -17.90 -2.23
N GLU A 129 10.60 -17.13 -1.66
CA GLU A 129 11.58 -17.65 -0.69
C GLU A 129 10.93 -18.26 0.55
N ILE A 130 9.87 -17.65 1.09
CA ILE A 130 9.12 -18.20 2.22
C ILE A 130 8.46 -19.51 1.78
N VAL A 131 7.79 -19.52 0.63
CA VAL A 131 7.12 -20.71 0.08
C VAL A 131 8.10 -21.86 -0.17
N ASP A 132 9.29 -21.58 -0.67
CA ASP A 132 10.33 -22.58 -0.89
C ASP A 132 10.86 -23.14 0.43
N LYS A 133 11.07 -22.29 1.44
CA LYS A 133 11.43 -22.74 2.81
C LYS A 133 10.33 -23.64 3.37
N MET A 134 9.05 -23.29 3.17
CA MET A 134 7.92 -24.12 3.58
C MET A 134 7.87 -25.48 2.88
N HIS A 135 8.36 -25.60 1.64
CA HIS A 135 8.41 -26.88 0.92
C HIS A 135 9.56 -27.79 1.37
N ASN A 136 10.67 -27.19 1.82
CA ASN A 136 11.90 -27.92 2.13
C ASN A 136 12.05 -28.33 3.61
N GLU A 137 11.22 -27.82 4.52
CA GLU A 137 11.24 -28.23 5.93
C GLU A 137 10.70 -29.67 6.10
N LEU A 138 11.63 -30.63 6.20
CA LEU A 138 11.38 -32.07 6.35
C LEU A 138 10.73 -32.47 7.69
N ASP A 139 10.84 -31.65 8.74
CA ASP A 139 10.25 -31.90 10.06
C ASP A 139 8.92 -31.18 10.22
N ALA A 140 7.85 -31.80 9.70
CA ALA A 140 6.52 -31.22 9.59
C ALA A 140 5.91 -30.68 10.92
N GLN A 141 6.31 -31.18 12.10
CA GLN A 141 5.84 -30.65 13.39
C GLN A 141 6.61 -29.40 13.85
N LYS A 142 7.93 -29.38 13.64
CA LYS A 142 8.77 -28.21 13.96
C LYS A 142 8.48 -27.06 12.99
N ALA A 143 8.24 -27.41 11.72
CA ALA A 143 7.78 -26.50 10.68
C ALA A 143 6.49 -25.76 11.09
N ILE A 144 5.48 -26.45 11.65
CA ILE A 144 4.23 -25.81 12.08
C ILE A 144 4.44 -24.76 13.19
N GLN A 145 5.27 -25.04 14.20
CA GLN A 145 5.55 -24.07 15.27
C GLN A 145 6.39 -22.89 14.78
N ASP A 146 7.40 -23.16 13.94
CA ASP A 146 8.20 -22.11 13.33
C ASP A 146 7.35 -21.25 12.37
N PHE A 147 6.32 -21.81 11.73
CA PHE A 147 5.43 -21.03 10.85
C PHE A 147 4.64 -19.94 11.56
N ASP A 148 4.01 -20.30 12.69
CA ASP A 148 3.17 -19.37 13.43
C ASP A 148 3.99 -18.27 14.08
N GLN A 149 5.14 -18.61 14.68
CA GLN A 149 5.98 -17.62 15.36
C GLN A 149 6.82 -16.77 14.41
N LYS A 150 7.37 -17.36 13.35
CA LYS A 150 8.32 -16.65 12.48
C LYS A 150 7.58 -15.85 11.42
N TYR A 151 6.74 -16.47 10.61
CA TYR A 151 6.23 -15.81 9.41
C TYR A 151 4.96 -15.01 9.67
N ILE A 152 4.02 -15.49 10.50
CA ILE A 152 2.79 -14.74 10.78
C ILE A 152 3.08 -13.50 11.64
N ILE A 153 3.90 -13.62 12.68
CA ILE A 153 4.26 -12.47 13.53
C ILE A 153 5.09 -11.46 12.73
N GLN A 154 6.11 -11.90 11.97
CA GLN A 154 6.91 -10.98 11.15
C GLN A 154 6.06 -10.30 10.08
N ALA A 155 5.13 -11.01 9.43
CA ALA A 155 4.21 -10.41 8.46
C ALA A 155 3.32 -9.34 9.10
N ASN A 156 2.80 -9.58 10.31
CA ASN A 156 2.00 -8.59 11.02
C ASN A 156 2.83 -7.37 11.46
N VAL A 157 4.07 -7.57 11.94
CA VAL A 157 4.98 -6.48 12.30
C VAL A 157 5.34 -5.63 11.08
N ALA A 158 5.68 -6.28 9.96
CA ALA A 158 5.98 -5.60 8.70
C ALA A 158 4.75 -4.84 8.18
N LYS A 159 3.57 -5.45 8.25
CA LYS A 159 2.30 -4.79 7.90
C LYS A 159 2.10 -3.51 8.70
N GLU A 160 2.21 -3.56 10.03
CA GLU A 160 2.00 -2.38 10.88
C GLU A 160 3.05 -1.29 10.62
N LEU A 161 4.30 -1.66 10.34
CA LEU A 161 5.34 -0.72 9.97
C LEU A 161 4.99 0.02 8.67
N VAL A 162 4.60 -0.70 7.62
CA VAL A 162 4.25 -0.12 6.33
C VAL A 162 2.98 0.73 6.43
N LEU A 163 1.95 0.26 7.15
CA LEU A 163 0.72 1.01 7.34
C LEU A 163 0.94 2.29 8.16
N THR A 164 1.79 2.24 9.17
CA THR A 164 2.16 3.44 9.94
C THR A 164 2.85 4.46 9.06
N HIS A 165 3.82 4.04 8.26
CA HIS A 165 4.54 4.90 7.32
C HIS A 165 3.60 5.55 6.29
N LEU A 166 2.63 4.77 5.75
CA LEU A 166 1.62 5.31 4.83
C LEU A 166 0.69 6.33 5.52
N ARG A 167 0.29 6.10 6.76
CA ARG A 167 -0.51 7.05 7.54
C ARG A 167 0.26 8.36 7.78
N GLU A 168 1.54 8.29 8.10
CA GLU A 168 2.40 9.46 8.27
C GLU A 168 2.47 10.29 6.97
N ILE A 169 2.65 9.62 5.82
CA ILE A 169 2.58 10.29 4.51
C ILE A 169 1.22 10.94 4.33
N ARG A 170 0.13 10.23 4.64
CA ARG A 170 -1.24 10.73 4.46
C ARG A 170 -1.57 11.94 5.34
N GLU A 171 -1.07 11.95 6.57
CA GLU A 171 -1.27 13.04 7.55
C GLU A 171 -0.36 14.24 7.29
N GLY A 172 0.80 14.00 6.66
CA GLY A 172 1.73 15.04 6.22
C GLY A 172 1.38 15.69 4.87
N ILE A 173 0.37 15.19 4.15
CA ILE A 173 -0.23 15.82 2.95
C ILE A 173 -1.12 16.97 3.38
#